data_AF-A0A2S1SY47-F1
#
_entry.id   AF-A0A2S1SY47-F1
#
_cell.length_a   1.000
_cell.length_b   1.000
_cell.length_c   1.000
_cell.angle_alpha   90.00
_cell.angle_beta   90.00
_cell.angle_gamma   90.00
#
_symmetry.space_group_name_H-M   'P 1'
#
loop_
_entity.id
_entity.type
_entity.pdbx_description
1 polymer ?
#
loop_
_entity_poly.entity_id
_entity_poly.type
_entity_poly.pdbx_seq_one_letter_code
_entity_poly.pdbx_strand_id
1 'polypeptide(L)'
;MKGTKRCEVRVDGKPALTASQDWREKNARITAVALDTKHIDMAEYETTGSYLYEAGGAVARVDPCRNPSFTGDMFAIIEVRSPGLGSTAAMKQLITEYTDSVRESEACSSG
;
A
#
# COMPACT_ATOMS: atom_id res chain seq x y z
N MET A 1 11.70 -3.56 13.24
CA MET A 1 10.90 -4.81 13.30
C MET A 1 10.10 -4.96 12.01
N LYS A 2 9.88 -6.19 11.53
CA LYS A 2 8.80 -6.50 10.56
C LYS A 2 7.47 -6.12 11.19
N GLY A 3 6.55 -5.54 10.42
CA GLY A 3 5.27 -5.14 10.97
C GLY A 3 4.49 -4.20 10.08
N THR A 4 3.19 -4.15 10.34
CA THR A 4 2.23 -3.36 9.57
C THR A 4 1.64 -2.29 10.47
N LYS A 5 1.72 -1.03 10.03
CA LYS A 5 0.94 0.08 10.59
C LYS A 5 -0.27 0.28 9.70
N ARG A 6 -1.47 0.31 10.28
CA ARG A 6 -2.73 0.39 9.54
C ARG A 6 -3.57 1.56 10.04
N CYS A 7 -4.11 2.31 9.09
CA CYS A 7 -5.10 3.36 9.29
C CYS A 7 -6.40 2.95 8.60
N GLU A 8 -7.53 3.18 9.26
CA GLU A 8 -8.86 2.91 8.72
C GLU A 8 -9.63 4.23 8.61
N VAL A 9 -10.15 4.52 7.42
CA VAL A 9 -11.04 5.64 7.17
C VAL A 9 -12.47 5.13 7.22
N ARG A 10 -13.28 5.78 8.06
CA ARG A 10 -14.70 5.47 8.22
C ARG A 10 -15.57 6.61 7.72
N VAL A 11 -16.63 6.25 6.99
CA VAL A 11 -17.70 7.15 6.56
C VAL A 11 -18.99 6.62 7.15
N ASP A 12 -19.74 7.46 7.87
CA ASP A 12 -20.97 7.08 8.57
C ASP A 12 -20.80 5.83 9.47
N GLY A 13 -19.64 5.75 10.13
CA GLY A 13 -19.29 4.64 11.01
C GLY A 13 -18.90 3.34 10.31
N LYS A 14 -18.96 3.27 8.97
CA LYS A 14 -18.57 2.09 8.17
C LYS A 14 -17.17 2.25 7.59
N PRO A 15 -16.33 1.20 7.60
CA PRO A 15 -15.02 1.25 6.98
C PRO A 15 -15.16 1.46 5.47
N ALA A 16 -14.60 2.55 4.96
CA ALA A 16 -14.60 2.88 3.54
C ALA A 16 -13.28 2.51 2.88
N LEU A 17 -12.17 2.74 3.59
CA LEU A 17 -10.82 2.52 3.09
C LEU A 17 -9.86 2.14 4.21
N THR A 18 -8.87 1.32 3.89
CA THR A 18 -7.71 1.04 4.73
C THR A 18 -6.46 1.49 4.01
N ALA A 19 -5.56 2.20 4.73
CA ALA A 19 -4.23 2.52 4.26
C ALA A 19 -3.22 1.88 5.21
N SER A 20 -2.20 1.19 4.70
CA SER A 20 -1.21 0.50 5.50
C SER A 20 0.22 0.79 5.03
N GLN A 21 1.14 0.83 5.99
CA GLN A 21 2.58 0.81 5.79
C GLN A 21 3.08 -0.54 6.28
N ASP A 22 3.77 -1.29 5.43
CA ASP A 22 4.09 -2.69 5.69
C ASP A 22 5.57 -2.98 5.40
N TRP A 23 6.32 -3.22 6.48
CA TRP A 23 7.73 -3.63 6.38
C TRP A 23 7.81 -5.12 6.08
N ARG A 24 8.37 -5.46 4.92
CA ARG A 24 8.59 -6.83 4.45
C ARG A 24 10.08 -7.16 4.39
N GLU A 25 10.37 -8.43 4.21
CA GLU A 25 11.73 -8.89 3.98
C GLU A 25 12.33 -8.23 2.74
N LYS A 26 13.65 -8.04 2.76
CA LYS A 26 14.36 -7.39 1.67
C LYS A 26 14.13 -8.13 0.35
N ASN A 27 13.94 -7.38 -0.74
CA ASN A 27 13.60 -7.88 -2.07
C ASN A 27 12.25 -8.59 -2.17
N ALA A 28 11.31 -8.33 -1.25
CA ALA A 28 9.96 -8.90 -1.34
C ALA A 28 9.29 -8.49 -2.65
N ARG A 29 8.70 -9.45 -3.36
CA ARG A 29 8.01 -9.18 -4.63
C ARG A 29 6.70 -8.45 -4.38
N ILE A 30 6.43 -7.39 -5.14
CA ILE A 30 5.18 -6.63 -5.03
C ILE A 30 3.93 -7.50 -5.24
N THR A 31 4.01 -8.48 -6.14
CA THR A 31 2.93 -9.44 -6.40
C THR A 31 2.66 -10.35 -5.20
N ALA A 32 3.68 -10.72 -4.42
CA ALA A 32 3.48 -11.49 -3.20
C ALA A 32 2.77 -10.66 -2.12
N VAL A 33 3.12 -9.38 -1.99
CA VAL A 33 2.44 -8.46 -1.07
C VAL A 33 0.98 -8.22 -1.51
N ALA A 34 0.74 -8.09 -2.80
CA ALA A 34 -0.60 -7.95 -3.35
C ALA A 34 -1.46 -9.20 -3.12
N LEU A 35 -0.90 -10.41 -3.31
CA LEU A 35 -1.58 -11.68 -3.01
C LEU A 35 -1.97 -11.83 -1.53
N ASP A 36 -1.18 -11.27 -0.61
CA ASP A 36 -1.49 -11.22 0.82
C ASP A 36 -2.60 -10.20 1.16
N THR A 37 -3.00 -9.36 0.20
CA THR A 37 -3.96 -8.26 0.40
C THR A 37 -5.36 -8.66 -0.09
N LYS A 38 -6.33 -8.68 0.82
CA LYS A 38 -7.65 -9.31 0.59
C LYS A 38 -8.49 -8.69 -0.54
N HIS A 39 -8.31 -7.41 -0.84
CA HIS A 39 -9.18 -6.64 -1.73
C HIS A 39 -8.56 -6.36 -3.09
N ILE A 40 -7.44 -7.01 -3.41
CA ILE A 40 -6.79 -6.89 -4.71
C ILE A 40 -7.17 -8.08 -5.57
N ASP A 41 -7.91 -7.83 -6.65
CA ASP A 41 -8.16 -8.85 -7.66
C ASP A 41 -6.92 -9.03 -8.54
N MET A 42 -6.22 -10.14 -8.33
CA MET A 42 -5.01 -10.48 -9.07
C MET A 42 -5.29 -10.98 -10.50
N ALA A 43 -6.55 -11.07 -10.95
CA ALA A 43 -6.89 -11.34 -12.34
C ALA A 43 -6.92 -10.07 -13.22
N GLU A 44 -7.19 -8.90 -12.62
CA GLU A 44 -7.46 -7.64 -13.35
C GLU A 44 -6.57 -6.47 -12.90
N TYR A 45 -5.32 -6.76 -12.51
CA TYR A 45 -4.39 -5.74 -12.04
C TYR A 45 -3.54 -5.11 -13.16
N GLU A 46 -3.24 -3.84 -12.98
CA GLU A 46 -2.20 -3.14 -13.74
C GLU A 46 -0.91 -3.07 -12.93
N THR A 47 0.23 -3.09 -13.63
CA THR A 47 1.53 -2.80 -13.01
C THR A 47 2.22 -1.67 -13.73
N THR A 48 2.90 -0.81 -12.97
CA THR A 48 3.73 0.26 -13.53
C THR A 48 4.90 0.48 -12.58
N GLY A 49 6.10 0.02 -12.95
CA GLY A 49 7.29 0.17 -12.11
C GLY A 49 7.12 -0.44 -10.72
N SER A 50 7.10 0.42 -9.69
CA SER A 50 6.96 0.03 -8.28
C SER A 50 5.51 -0.10 -7.79
N TYR A 51 4.53 -0.04 -8.69
CA TYR A 51 3.10 0.01 -8.36
C TYR A 51 2.34 -1.18 -8.96
N LEU A 52 1.40 -1.69 -8.18
CA LEU A 52 0.38 -2.66 -8.58
C LEU A 52 -0.98 -2.14 -8.09
N TYR A 53 -1.96 -2.04 -8.96
CA TYR A 53 -3.27 -1.49 -8.60
C TYR A 53 -4.39 -2.07 -9.46
N GLU A 54 -5.57 -2.11 -8.86
CA GLU A 54 -6.85 -2.31 -9.53
C GLU A 54 -7.93 -1.46 -8.81
N ALA A 55 -9.20 -1.67 -9.11
CA ALA A 55 -10.28 -0.85 -8.56
C ALA A 55 -10.43 -0.98 -7.02
N GLY A 56 -10.31 -2.17 -6.46
CA GLY A 56 -10.49 -2.51 -5.05
C GLY A 56 -9.26 -2.25 -4.16
N GLY A 57 -8.07 -2.14 -4.72
CA GLY A 57 -6.87 -1.88 -3.93
C GLY A 57 -5.59 -1.71 -4.74
N ALA A 58 -4.53 -1.36 -4.02
CA ALA A 58 -3.21 -1.16 -4.57
C ALA A 58 -2.10 -1.43 -3.58
N VAL A 59 -0.94 -1.80 -4.12
CA VAL A 59 0.33 -1.93 -3.41
C VAL A 59 1.37 -1.12 -4.17
N ALA A 60 2.24 -0.46 -3.43
CA ALA A 60 3.42 0.17 -3.98
C ALA A 60 4.63 -0.05 -3.09
N ARG A 61 5.79 -0.28 -3.70
CA ARG A 61 7.06 -0.24 -2.96
C ARG A 61 7.45 1.22 -2.72
N VAL A 62 7.73 1.57 -1.46
CA VAL A 62 8.22 2.89 -1.08
C VAL A 62 9.74 2.88 -1.18
N ASP A 63 10.28 3.51 -2.22
CA ASP A 63 11.73 3.62 -2.48
C ASP A 63 12.08 5.08 -2.85
N PRO A 64 13.13 5.69 -2.28
CA PRO A 64 13.94 5.21 -1.15
C PRO A 64 13.19 5.25 0.19
N CYS A 65 13.34 4.20 0.99
CA CYS A 65 12.86 4.14 2.38
C CYS A 65 13.82 3.29 3.20
N ARG A 66 14.30 3.81 4.34
CA ARG A 66 15.26 3.12 5.21
C ARG A 66 14.77 3.12 6.64
N ASN A 67 15.15 2.09 7.40
CA ASN A 67 14.89 1.98 8.82
C ASN A 67 16.14 1.41 9.52
N PRO A 68 16.77 2.15 10.46
CA PRO A 68 17.94 1.72 11.21
C PRO A 68 17.69 0.45 12.03
N SER A 69 16.45 0.25 12.46
CA SER A 69 16.02 -0.88 13.28
C SER A 69 15.54 -2.08 12.46
N PHE A 70 15.54 -2.00 11.12
CA PHE A 70 15.14 -3.12 10.26
C PHE A 70 15.64 -2.98 8.82
N THR A 71 16.36 -4.00 8.34
CA THR A 71 16.74 -4.10 6.93
C THR A 71 15.67 -4.87 6.15
N GLY A 72 14.77 -4.15 5.49
CA GLY A 72 13.72 -4.72 4.66
C GLY A 72 13.20 -3.71 3.64
N ASP A 73 12.12 -4.08 2.97
CA ASP A 73 11.44 -3.23 1.98
C ASP A 73 10.13 -2.69 2.59
N MET A 74 9.88 -1.39 2.42
CA MET A 74 8.61 -0.78 2.81
C MET A 74 7.59 -0.83 1.67
N PHE A 75 6.36 -1.20 2.00
CA PHE A 75 5.22 -1.14 1.08
C PHE A 75 4.12 -0.23 1.61
N ALA A 76 3.58 0.60 0.73
CA ALA A 76 2.31 1.28 0.93
C ALA A 76 1.19 0.40 0.35
N ILE A 77 0.10 0.24 1.08
CA ILE A 77 -1.04 -0.60 0.68
C ILE A 77 -2.32 0.18 0.91
N ILE A 78 -3.22 0.17 -0.08
CA ILE A 78 -4.57 0.74 0.04
C ILE A 78 -5.61 -0.33 -0.33
N GLU A 79 -6.65 -0.44 0.48
CA GLU A 79 -7.79 -1.33 0.27
C GLU A 79 -9.09 -0.52 0.36
N VAL A 80 -9.92 -0.55 -0.67
CA VAL A 80 -11.30 -0.07 -0.63
C VAL A 80 -12.16 -1.15 0.02
N ARG A 81 -12.89 -0.77 1.08
CA ARG A 81 -13.72 -1.68 1.86
C ARG A 81 -15.20 -1.62 1.46
N SER A 82 -15.60 -0.56 0.75
CA SER A 82 -16.98 -0.37 0.31
C SER A 82 -17.14 -0.84 -1.14
N PRO A 83 -17.94 -1.89 -1.41
CA PRO A 83 -18.23 -2.35 -2.76
C PRO A 83 -18.78 -1.22 -3.65
N GLY A 84 -18.37 -1.19 -4.92
CA GLY A 84 -18.86 -0.23 -5.91
C GLY A 84 -18.22 1.17 -5.87
N LEU A 85 -17.28 1.44 -4.95
CA LEU A 85 -16.50 2.69 -4.93
C LEU A 85 -15.13 2.56 -5.61
N GLY A 86 -14.78 1.37 -6.08
CA GLY A 86 -13.49 1.10 -6.71
C GLY A 86 -13.37 1.75 -8.09
N SER A 87 -12.19 2.29 -8.40
CA SER A 87 -11.83 2.83 -9.71
C SER A 87 -10.33 2.69 -9.91
N THR A 88 -9.90 1.96 -10.93
CA THR A 88 -8.47 1.73 -11.23
C THR A 88 -7.71 3.05 -11.39
N ALA A 89 -8.30 4.03 -12.08
CA ALA A 89 -7.68 5.34 -12.29
C ALA A 89 -7.54 6.12 -10.98
N ALA A 90 -8.59 6.14 -10.15
CA ALA A 90 -8.53 6.79 -8.84
C ALA A 90 -7.54 6.09 -7.91
N MET A 91 -7.50 4.76 -7.94
CA MET A 91 -6.60 3.97 -7.12
C MET A 91 -5.14 4.21 -7.50
N LYS A 92 -4.82 4.27 -8.80
CA LYS A 92 -3.50 4.65 -9.31
C LYS A 92 -3.03 5.99 -8.75
N GLN A 93 -3.90 7.02 -8.83
CA GLN A 93 -3.57 8.34 -8.29
C GLN A 93 -3.35 8.26 -6.79
N LEU A 94 -4.28 7.65 -6.07
CA LEU A 94 -4.27 7.59 -4.61
C LEU A 94 -3.06 6.83 -4.06
N ILE A 95 -2.71 5.67 -4.64
CA ILE A 95 -1.52 4.92 -4.20
C ILE A 95 -0.24 5.68 -4.50
N THR A 96 -0.18 6.45 -5.60
CA THR A 96 0.98 7.27 -5.94
C THR A 96 1.19 8.36 -4.89
N GLU A 97 0.16 9.16 -4.62
CA GLU A 97 0.21 10.24 -3.64
C GLU A 97 0.49 9.71 -2.22
N TYR A 98 -0.15 8.61 -1.83
CA TYR A 98 0.09 8.00 -0.53
C TYR A 98 1.52 7.45 -0.39
N THR A 99 2.07 6.85 -1.44
CA THR A 99 3.46 6.35 -1.45
C THR A 99 4.45 7.48 -1.24
N ASP A 100 4.24 8.62 -1.92
CA ASP A 100 5.10 9.80 -1.76
C ASP A 100 5.00 10.37 -0.34
N SER A 101 3.78 10.46 0.21
CA SER A 101 3.59 10.89 1.61
C SER A 101 4.26 9.95 2.62
N VAL A 102 4.20 8.63 2.41
CA VAL A 102 4.90 7.66 3.28
C VAL A 102 6.42 7.82 3.15
N ARG A 103 6.93 8.04 1.94
CA ARG A 103 8.37 8.26 1.68
C ARG A 103 8.91 9.45 2.49
N GLU A 104 8.14 10.52 2.61
CA GLU A 104 8.52 11.74 3.34
C GLU A 104 8.30 11.63 4.86
N SER A 105 7.52 10.64 5.30
CA SER A 105 7.18 10.46 6.71
C SER A 105 8.31 9.86 7.56
N GLU A 106 8.20 9.98 8.88
CA GLU A 106 9.13 9.38 9.85
C GLU A 106 9.29 7.85 9.70
N ALA A 107 8.34 7.19 9.03
CA ALA A 107 8.42 5.77 8.72
C ALA A 107 9.64 5.43 7.84
N CYS A 108 10.09 6.37 7.01
CA CYS A 108 11.24 6.23 6.11
C CYS A 108 12.42 7.15 6.46
N SER A 109 12.20 8.11 7.37
CA SER A 109 13.14 9.19 7.70
C SER A 109 13.80 9.07 9.07
N SER A 110 13.55 7.99 9.83
CA SER A 110 14.27 7.79 11.09
C SER A 110 15.70 7.36 10.76
N GLY A 111 16.64 8.30 10.86
CA GLY A 111 18.07 8.11 10.91
C GLY A 111 18.61 8.90 12.09
#